data_AF-A0AA91U4C9-F1
#
_entry.id   AF-A0AA91U4C9-F1
#
_cell.length_a   1.000
_cell.length_b   1.000
_cell.length_c   1.000
_cell.angle_alpha   90.00
_cell.angle_beta   90.00
_cell.angle_gamma   90.00
#
_symmetry.space_group_name_H-M   'P 1'
#
loop_
_entity.id
_entity.type
_entity.pdbx_description
1 polymer ?
#
loop_
_entity_poly.entity_id
_entity_poly.type
_entity_poly.pdbx_seq_one_letter_code
_entity_poly.pdbx_strand_id
1 'polypeptide(L)'
;MPLFLNKQKLDISTPSNFSLSLKNNSDLLDKIFKPEIWEEISKKPDARAYMEEIEAFAKSGNSQCQELVAQWNIILCQGKDDPSVLKFGLRKAIEYGAMAAKSGVASEALNLPISLGQLGQILIEESGGKFTGEIEHIFKEMYRWSLRNSENAALPEWKRAQARETARELYEGMPELYE
;
A
#
# COMPACT_ATOMS: atom_id res chain seq x y z
N MET A 1 -38.59 -3.46 -2.80
CA MET A 1 -38.22 -2.89 -1.49
C MET A 1 -36.73 -2.60 -1.51
N PRO A 2 -36.26 -1.39 -1.21
CA PRO A 2 -34.83 -1.22 -0.99
C PRO A 2 -34.50 -1.88 0.35
N LEU A 3 -33.63 -2.90 0.32
CA LEU A 3 -32.97 -3.38 1.53
C LEU A 3 -32.15 -2.21 2.08
N PHE A 4 -32.65 -1.56 3.12
CA PHE A 4 -31.81 -0.75 3.98
C PHE A 4 -30.85 -1.71 4.67
N LEU A 5 -29.67 -1.90 4.09
CA LEU A 5 -28.54 -2.52 4.78
C LEU A 5 -28.30 -1.70 6.04
N ASN A 6 -28.73 -2.23 7.19
CA ASN A 6 -28.25 -1.80 8.48
C ASN A 6 -26.73 -1.73 8.38
N LYS A 7 -26.15 -0.53 8.53
CA LYS A 7 -24.70 -0.37 8.61
C LYS A 7 -24.20 -1.27 9.73
N GLN A 8 -23.63 -2.42 9.42
CA GLN A 8 -23.07 -3.29 10.45
C GLN A 8 -21.75 -2.67 10.87
N LYS A 9 -21.68 -2.23 12.13
CA LYS A 9 -20.45 -1.76 12.76
C LYS A 9 -19.42 -2.91 12.73
N LEU A 10 -18.14 -2.61 12.52
CA LEU A 10 -17.08 -3.62 12.69
C LEU A 10 -17.08 -4.08 14.15
N ASP A 11 -17.13 -5.39 14.35
CA ASP A 11 -17.11 -5.99 15.69
C ASP A 11 -15.66 -6.20 16.10
N ILE A 12 -15.15 -5.29 16.92
CA ILE A 12 -13.77 -5.34 17.40
C ILE A 12 -13.64 -6.03 18.78
N SER A 13 -14.63 -6.83 19.20
CA SER A 13 -14.58 -7.48 20.53
C SER A 13 -13.50 -8.56 20.63
N THR A 14 -13.29 -9.34 19.57
CA THR A 14 -12.23 -10.35 19.43
C THR A 14 -11.72 -10.39 17.98
N PRO A 15 -10.51 -10.89 17.71
CA PRO A 15 -10.02 -11.08 16.34
C PRO A 15 -10.96 -11.96 15.49
N SER A 16 -11.51 -13.03 16.06
CA SER A 16 -12.46 -13.92 15.36
C SER A 16 -13.76 -13.21 14.98
N ASN A 17 -14.33 -12.41 15.89
CA ASN A 17 -15.55 -11.64 15.60
C ASN A 17 -15.26 -10.53 14.57
N PHE A 18 -14.07 -9.94 14.66
CA PHE A 18 -13.61 -8.95 13.71
C PHE A 18 -13.47 -9.53 12.29
N SER A 19 -12.84 -10.70 12.15
CA SER A 19 -12.76 -11.47 10.90
C SER A 19 -14.14 -11.72 10.29
N LEU A 20 -15.10 -12.14 11.12
CA LEU A 20 -16.49 -12.34 10.67
C LEU A 20 -17.13 -11.02 10.21
N SER A 21 -16.89 -9.93 10.94
CA SER A 21 -17.40 -8.61 10.59
C SER A 21 -16.78 -8.06 9.30
N LEU A 22 -15.49 -8.32 9.03
CA LEU A 22 -14.83 -7.95 7.77
C LEU A 22 -15.49 -8.67 6.59
N LYS A 23 -15.75 -9.97 6.72
CA LYS A 23 -16.43 -10.77 5.69
C LYS A 23 -17.83 -10.25 5.40
N ASN A 24 -18.60 -9.96 6.45
CA ASN A 24 -19.98 -9.46 6.33
C ASN A 24 -20.07 -8.06 5.72
N ASN A 25 -19.00 -7.27 5.81
CA ASN A 25 -18.95 -5.88 5.34
C ASN A 25 -18.02 -5.67 4.14
N SER A 26 -17.64 -6.75 3.45
CA SER A 26 -16.55 -6.77 2.45
C SER A 26 -16.65 -5.72 1.32
N ASP A 27 -17.85 -5.29 0.96
CA ASP A 27 -18.11 -4.30 -0.10
C ASP A 27 -18.16 -2.84 0.41
N LEU A 28 -18.08 -2.63 1.73
CA LEU A 28 -18.31 -1.34 2.40
C LEU A 28 -17.20 -0.99 3.40
N LEU A 29 -16.08 -1.73 3.41
CA LEU A 29 -14.99 -1.50 4.34
C LEU A 29 -14.37 -0.11 4.14
N ASP A 30 -14.32 0.42 2.92
CA ASP A 30 -13.91 1.81 2.64
C ASP A 30 -14.71 2.86 3.43
N LYS A 31 -16.00 2.59 3.67
CA LYS A 31 -16.92 3.51 4.37
C LYS A 31 -16.95 3.29 5.88
N ILE A 32 -16.68 2.07 6.31
CA ILE A 32 -16.79 1.66 7.72
C ILE A 32 -15.43 1.79 8.41
N PHE A 33 -14.36 1.41 7.73
CA PHE A 33 -13.01 1.38 8.25
C PHE A 33 -12.40 2.78 8.25
N LYS A 34 -12.65 3.51 9.34
CA LYS A 34 -12.11 4.85 9.57
C LYS A 34 -10.87 4.85 10.47
N PRO A 35 -10.06 5.93 10.48
CA PRO A 35 -8.88 6.03 11.34
C PRO A 35 -9.14 5.73 12.82
N GLU A 36 -10.34 6.04 13.33
CA GLU A 36 -10.70 5.79 14.73
C GLU A 36 -10.76 4.29 15.05
N ILE A 37 -11.16 3.45 14.09
CA ILE A 37 -11.18 1.99 14.28
C ILE A 37 -9.75 1.45 14.39
N TRP A 38 -8.81 2.03 13.64
CA TRP A 38 -7.40 1.69 13.78
C TRP A 38 -6.85 2.08 15.14
N GLU A 39 -7.18 3.29 15.60
CA GLU A 39 -6.76 3.75 16.92
C GLU A 39 -7.29 2.81 18.02
N GLU A 40 -8.56 2.39 17.93
CA GLU A 40 -9.15 1.40 18.84
C GLU A 40 -8.43 0.05 18.78
N ILE A 41 -8.13 -0.48 17.58
CA ILE A 41 -7.42 -1.76 17.41
C ILE A 41 -5.98 -1.68 17.98
N SER A 42 -5.26 -0.59 17.70
CA SER A 42 -3.86 -0.40 18.13
C SER A 42 -3.67 -0.39 19.64
N LYS A 43 -4.72 -0.06 20.40
CA LYS A 43 -4.71 -0.04 21.87
C LYS A 43 -5.03 -1.39 22.50
N LYS A 44 -5.36 -2.41 21.70
CA LYS A 44 -5.68 -3.75 22.20
C LYS A 44 -4.42 -4.56 22.53
N PRO A 45 -4.43 -5.39 23.59
CA PRO A 45 -3.30 -6.26 23.92
C PRO A 45 -2.90 -7.22 22.78
N ASP A 46 -3.87 -7.61 21.97
CA ASP A 46 -3.76 -8.53 20.84
C ASP A 46 -3.89 -7.82 19.48
N ALA A 47 -3.55 -6.52 19.40
CA ALA A 47 -3.65 -5.71 18.17
C ALA A 47 -3.05 -6.40 16.93
N ARG A 48 -1.98 -7.18 17.12
CA ARG A 48 -1.33 -7.95 16.05
C ARG A 48 -2.29 -8.97 15.39
N ALA A 49 -3.12 -9.65 16.18
CA ALA A 49 -4.07 -10.63 15.66
C ALA A 49 -5.15 -9.98 14.78
N TYR A 50 -5.64 -8.79 15.13
CA TYR A 50 -6.55 -8.03 14.27
C TYR A 50 -5.90 -7.67 12.93
N MET A 51 -4.62 -7.30 12.95
CA MET A 51 -3.90 -7.01 11.72
C MET A 51 -3.72 -8.26 10.86
N GLU A 52 -3.48 -9.42 11.47
CA GLU A 52 -3.41 -10.71 10.76
C GLU A 52 -4.73 -11.06 10.07
N GLU A 53 -5.87 -10.74 10.67
CA GLU A 53 -7.18 -10.93 10.03
C GLU A 53 -7.38 -10.02 8.79
N ILE A 54 -6.94 -8.76 8.86
CA ILE A 54 -7.04 -7.83 7.73
C ILE A 54 -6.06 -8.25 6.63
N GLU A 55 -4.84 -8.66 6.99
CA GLU A 55 -3.84 -9.21 6.06
C GLU A 55 -4.37 -10.48 5.37
N ALA A 56 -5.02 -11.38 6.11
CA ALA A 56 -5.63 -12.59 5.56
C ALA A 56 -6.75 -12.26 4.59
N PHE A 57 -7.58 -11.26 4.90
CA PHE A 57 -8.67 -10.84 4.00
C PHE A 57 -8.18 -10.04 2.79
N ALA A 58 -7.11 -9.26 2.93
CA ALA A 58 -6.44 -8.63 1.78
C ALA A 58 -5.89 -9.69 0.81
N LYS A 59 -5.29 -10.77 1.35
CA LYS A 59 -4.78 -11.90 0.57
C LYS A 59 -5.86 -12.73 -0.12
N SER A 60 -7.10 -12.72 0.37
CA SER A 60 -8.23 -13.39 -0.30
C SER A 60 -8.76 -12.62 -1.52
N GLY A 61 -8.19 -11.44 -1.82
CA GLY A 61 -8.55 -10.64 -2.99
C GLY A 61 -9.41 -9.42 -2.69
N ASN A 62 -9.69 -9.11 -1.41
CA ASN A 62 -10.44 -7.91 -1.06
C ASN A 62 -9.57 -6.65 -1.25
N SER A 63 -9.88 -5.86 -2.29
CA SER A 63 -9.10 -4.67 -2.68
C SER A 63 -9.09 -3.57 -1.62
N GLN A 64 -10.19 -3.42 -0.87
CA GLN A 64 -10.29 -2.44 0.21
C GLN A 64 -9.35 -2.79 1.37
N CYS A 65 -9.28 -4.07 1.76
CA CYS A 65 -8.31 -4.53 2.73
C CYS A 65 -6.87 -4.44 2.21
N GLN A 66 -6.62 -4.69 0.93
CA GLN A 66 -5.28 -4.50 0.34
C GLN A 66 -4.83 -3.04 0.48
N GLU A 67 -5.68 -2.07 0.12
CA GLU A 67 -5.40 -0.64 0.30
C GLU A 67 -5.18 -0.29 1.78
N LEU A 68 -6.05 -0.79 2.68
CA LEU A 68 -5.94 -0.55 4.11
C LEU A 68 -4.60 -1.04 4.69
N VAL A 69 -4.15 -2.25 4.34
CA VAL A 69 -2.86 -2.78 4.81
C VAL A 69 -1.70 -1.95 4.24
N ALA A 70 -1.78 -1.54 2.98
CA ALA A 70 -0.73 -0.75 2.35
C ALA A 70 -0.57 0.61 3.04
N GLN A 71 -1.67 1.35 3.18
CA GLN A 71 -1.73 2.65 3.86
C GLN A 71 -1.26 2.57 5.31
N TRP A 72 -1.68 1.54 6.04
CA TRP A 72 -1.25 1.33 7.42
C TRP A 72 0.27 1.22 7.54
N ASN A 73 0.91 0.43 6.67
CA ASN A 73 2.35 0.27 6.73
C ASN A 73 3.10 1.55 6.31
N ILE A 74 2.53 2.37 5.42
CA ILE A 74 3.06 3.72 5.13
C ILE A 74 3.00 4.60 6.38
N ILE A 75 1.86 4.65 7.08
CA ILE A 75 1.66 5.44 8.30
C ILE A 75 2.60 4.97 9.42
N LEU A 76 2.77 3.65 9.59
CA LEU A 76 3.70 3.10 10.58
C LEU A 76 5.14 3.53 10.35
N CYS A 77 5.53 3.77 9.09
CA CYS A 77 6.85 4.29 8.76
C CYS A 77 7.00 5.79 9.09
N GLN A 78 5.91 6.55 9.23
CA GLN A 78 5.97 7.97 9.56
C GLN A 78 6.45 8.17 11.00
N GLY A 79 7.61 8.84 11.17
CA GLY A 79 8.21 9.09 12.48
C GLY A 79 9.03 7.93 13.05
N LYS A 80 9.44 6.98 12.20
CA LYS A 80 10.43 5.95 12.55
C LYS A 80 11.75 6.25 11.88
N ASP A 81 12.83 6.25 12.68
CA ASP A 81 14.19 6.43 12.17
C ASP A 81 14.94 5.10 11.99
N ASP A 82 14.39 3.99 12.50
CA ASP A 82 15.00 2.66 12.36
C ASP A 82 14.86 2.13 10.92
N PRO A 83 15.97 1.97 10.17
CA PRO A 83 15.93 1.50 8.78
C PRO A 83 15.31 0.10 8.63
N SER A 84 15.43 -0.76 9.65
CA SER A 84 14.85 -2.11 9.61
C SER A 84 13.33 -2.06 9.65
N VAL A 85 12.77 -1.20 10.49
CA VAL A 85 11.32 -0.97 10.61
C VAL A 85 10.78 -0.30 9.34
N LEU A 86 11.50 0.70 8.82
CA LEU A 86 11.16 1.36 7.57
C LEU A 86 11.13 0.40 6.39
N LYS A 87 12.17 -0.42 6.21
CA LYS A 87 12.22 -1.45 5.15
C LYS A 87 11.07 -2.45 5.27
N PHE A 88 10.79 -2.93 6.49
CA PHE A 88 9.69 -3.87 6.71
C PHE A 88 8.34 -3.26 6.32
N GLY A 89 8.04 -2.05 6.80
CA GLY A 89 6.79 -1.35 6.48
C GLY A 89 6.68 -1.03 4.99
N LEU A 90 7.74 -0.49 4.37
CA LEU A 90 7.73 -0.18 2.94
C LEU A 90 7.53 -1.43 2.08
N ARG A 91 8.16 -2.57 2.42
CA ARG A 91 7.93 -3.83 1.69
C ARG A 91 6.48 -4.29 1.78
N LYS A 92 5.87 -4.20 2.96
CA LYS A 92 4.45 -4.50 3.15
C LYS A 92 3.56 -3.53 2.37
N ALA A 93 3.86 -2.23 2.41
CA ALA A 93 3.16 -1.22 1.65
C ALA A 93 3.20 -1.50 0.13
N ILE A 94 4.38 -1.85 -0.39
CA ILE A 94 4.57 -2.20 -1.80
C ILE A 94 3.82 -3.50 -2.15
N GLU A 95 3.92 -4.53 -1.32
CA GLU A 95 3.25 -5.83 -1.53
C GLU A 95 1.73 -5.64 -1.68
N TYR A 96 1.10 -5.03 -0.68
CA TYR A 96 -0.35 -4.87 -0.66
C TYR A 96 -0.83 -3.75 -1.59
N GLY A 97 -0.06 -2.67 -1.74
CA GLY A 97 -0.36 -1.60 -2.68
C GLY A 97 -0.36 -2.09 -4.12
N ALA A 98 0.57 -2.99 -4.49
CA ALA A 98 0.60 -3.61 -5.81
C ALA A 98 -0.61 -4.52 -6.04
N MET A 99 -1.08 -5.23 -5.00
CA MET A 99 -2.31 -6.02 -5.09
C MET A 99 -3.53 -5.10 -5.28
N ALA A 100 -3.66 -4.05 -4.47
CA ALA A 100 -4.76 -3.09 -4.53
C ALA A 100 -4.82 -2.38 -5.90
N ALA A 101 -3.67 -1.92 -6.40
CA ALA A 101 -3.57 -1.25 -7.69
C ALA A 101 -3.96 -2.19 -8.84
N LYS A 102 -3.53 -3.47 -8.81
CA LYS A 102 -3.96 -4.49 -9.78
C LYS A 102 -5.46 -4.78 -9.70
N SER A 103 -6.06 -4.61 -8.52
CA SER A 103 -7.51 -4.71 -8.31
C SER A 103 -8.28 -3.43 -8.66
N GLY A 104 -7.61 -2.39 -9.19
CA GLY A 104 -8.23 -1.16 -9.67
C GLY A 104 -8.21 0.02 -8.69
N VAL A 105 -7.51 -0.08 -7.56
CA VAL A 105 -7.39 1.01 -6.58
C VAL A 105 -6.39 2.06 -7.08
N ALA A 106 -6.90 3.17 -7.61
CA ALA A 106 -6.09 4.20 -8.26
C ALA A 106 -5.16 4.98 -7.29
N SER A 107 -5.56 5.15 -6.03
CA SER A 107 -4.75 5.74 -4.96
C SER A 107 -3.46 4.93 -4.75
N GLU A 108 -3.57 3.61 -4.66
CA GLU A 108 -2.42 2.73 -4.46
C GLU A 108 -1.49 2.69 -5.68
N ALA A 109 -2.04 2.74 -6.89
CA ALA A 109 -1.24 2.87 -8.10
C ALA A 109 -0.31 4.10 -8.03
N LEU A 110 -0.83 5.23 -7.53
CA LEU A 110 -0.06 6.47 -7.34
C LEU A 110 0.97 6.38 -6.20
N ASN A 111 0.68 5.64 -5.14
CA ASN A 111 1.56 5.54 -3.97
C ASN A 111 2.75 4.59 -4.22
N LEU A 112 2.60 3.60 -5.10
CA LEU A 112 3.63 2.60 -5.37
C LEU A 112 4.99 3.19 -5.77
N PRO A 113 5.09 4.12 -6.75
CA PRO A 113 6.38 4.74 -7.08
C PRO A 113 7.03 5.45 -5.88
N ILE A 114 6.23 6.05 -5.00
CA ILE A 114 6.73 6.77 -3.82
C ILE A 114 7.33 5.78 -2.82
N SER A 115 6.60 4.72 -2.47
CA SER A 115 7.09 3.69 -1.53
C SER A 115 8.29 2.94 -2.09
N LEU A 116 8.31 2.66 -3.41
CA LEU A 116 9.46 2.05 -4.09
C LEU A 116 10.69 2.97 -4.04
N GLY A 117 10.54 4.26 -4.34
CA GLY A 117 11.63 5.23 -4.27
C GLY A 117 12.22 5.36 -2.86
N GLN A 118 11.37 5.42 -1.83
CA GLN A 118 11.81 5.45 -0.43
C GLN A 118 12.58 4.18 -0.06
N LEU A 119 12.09 3.00 -0.45
CA LEU A 119 12.79 1.74 -0.18
C LEU A 119 14.12 1.68 -0.92
N GLY A 120 14.15 2.10 -2.19
CA GLY A 120 15.34 2.14 -3.01
C GLY A 120 16.43 3.03 -2.41
N GLN A 121 16.05 4.22 -1.91
CA GLN A 121 16.98 5.13 -1.23
C GLN A 121 17.61 4.48 0.02
N ILE A 122 16.79 3.87 0.88
CA ILE A 122 17.30 3.18 2.09
C ILE A 122 18.31 2.09 1.71
N LEU A 123 18.00 1.29 0.68
CA LEU A 123 18.90 0.22 0.26
C LEU A 123 20.20 0.76 -0.36
N ILE A 124 20.15 1.86 -1.12
CA ILE A 124 21.34 2.53 -1.63
C ILE A 124 22.22 2.99 -0.47
N GLU A 125 21.64 3.65 0.53
CA GLU A 125 22.38 4.13 1.70
C GLU A 125 23.05 2.96 2.47
N GLU A 126 22.33 1.87 2.71
CA GLU A 126 22.87 0.67 3.37
C GLU A 126 23.97 -0.04 2.57
N SER A 127 23.88 0.00 1.24
CA SER A 127 24.87 -0.61 0.35
C SER A 127 26.17 0.22 0.22
N GLY A 128 26.22 1.41 0.83
CA GLY A 128 27.30 2.37 0.63
C GLY A 128 27.34 2.93 -0.80
N GLY A 129 26.17 3.09 -1.43
CA GLY A 129 26.03 3.59 -2.79
C GLY A 129 26.21 2.54 -3.90
N LYS A 130 26.33 1.24 -3.56
CA LYS A 130 26.45 0.17 -4.54
C LYS A 130 25.09 -0.25 -5.07
N PHE A 131 24.91 -0.14 -6.38
CA PHE A 131 23.69 -0.62 -7.03
C PHE A 131 23.67 -2.16 -7.07
N THR A 132 22.84 -2.77 -6.22
CA THR A 132 22.66 -4.22 -6.15
C THR A 132 21.48 -4.64 -7.02
N GLY A 133 21.38 -5.94 -7.36
CA GLY A 133 20.25 -6.46 -8.13
C GLY A 133 18.88 -6.24 -7.47
N GLU A 134 18.83 -6.11 -6.13
CA GLU A 134 17.58 -5.75 -5.44
C GLU A 134 17.21 -4.28 -5.67
N ILE A 135 18.20 -3.38 -5.59
CA ILE A 135 18.02 -1.95 -5.85
C ILE A 135 17.57 -1.76 -7.31
N GLU A 136 18.22 -2.43 -8.25
CA GLU A 136 17.82 -2.45 -9.66
C GLU A 136 16.36 -2.87 -9.85
N HIS A 137 15.95 -3.95 -9.18
CA HIS A 137 14.57 -4.44 -9.26
C HIS A 137 13.56 -3.39 -8.77
N ILE A 138 13.87 -2.71 -7.67
CA ILE A 138 13.00 -1.66 -7.12
C ILE A 138 12.84 -0.50 -8.08
N PHE A 139 13.93 0.01 -8.65
CA PHE A 139 13.86 1.12 -9.60
C PHE A 139 13.17 0.73 -10.92
N LYS A 140 13.38 -0.51 -11.40
CA LYS A 140 12.61 -1.09 -12.52
C LYS A 140 11.11 -1.11 -12.24
N GLU A 141 10.71 -1.56 -11.06
CA GLU A 141 9.28 -1.55 -10.67
C GLU A 141 8.74 -0.13 -10.50
N MET A 142 9.54 0.80 -9.94
CA MET A 142 9.16 2.21 -9.79
C MET A 142 8.88 2.85 -11.15
N TYR A 143 9.76 2.61 -12.12
CA TYR A 143 9.59 3.06 -13.51
C TYR A 143 8.33 2.47 -14.15
N ARG A 144 8.12 1.15 -14.02
CA ARG A 144 6.94 0.47 -14.57
C ARG A 144 5.64 1.04 -14.01
N TRP A 145 5.56 1.26 -12.71
CA TRP A 145 4.37 1.86 -12.09
C TRP A 145 4.19 3.32 -12.50
N SER A 146 5.27 4.08 -12.63
CA SER A 146 5.23 5.46 -13.11
C SER A 146 4.67 5.55 -14.53
N LEU A 147 5.14 4.70 -15.45
CA LEU A 147 4.60 4.62 -16.82
C LEU A 147 3.11 4.25 -16.85
N ARG A 148 2.71 3.24 -16.07
CA ARG A 148 1.29 2.83 -15.97
C ARG A 148 0.41 3.96 -15.48
N ASN A 149 0.85 4.69 -14.47
CA ASN A 149 0.12 5.86 -13.97
C ASN A 149 0.04 6.98 -15.00
N SER A 150 1.11 7.17 -15.77
CA SER A 150 1.22 8.12 -16.87
C SER A 150 0.12 7.91 -17.93
N GLU A 151 -0.28 6.67 -18.15
CA GLU A 151 -1.27 6.25 -19.15
C GLU A 151 -2.68 6.04 -18.56
N ASN A 152 -2.83 6.10 -17.23
CA ASN A 152 -4.08 5.76 -16.56
C ASN A 152 -5.12 6.87 -16.67
N ALA A 153 -6.05 6.74 -17.61
CA ALA A 153 -7.11 7.71 -17.89
C ALA A 153 -8.04 8.03 -16.70
N ALA A 154 -8.08 7.17 -15.65
CA ALA A 154 -8.83 7.46 -14.43
C ALA A 154 -8.14 8.51 -13.54
N LEU A 155 -6.87 8.81 -13.80
CA LEU A 155 -6.10 9.82 -13.08
C LEU A 155 -6.23 11.21 -13.72
N PRO A 156 -6.31 12.28 -12.91
CA PRO A 156 -6.22 13.65 -13.38
C PRO A 156 -4.96 13.90 -14.23
N GLU A 157 -5.07 14.75 -15.25
CA GLU A 157 -3.97 15.05 -16.20
C GLU A 157 -2.67 15.47 -15.49
N TRP A 158 -2.76 16.28 -14.43
CA TRP A 158 -1.58 16.72 -13.68
C TRP A 158 -0.85 15.57 -12.98
N LYS A 159 -1.58 14.57 -12.45
CA LYS A 159 -0.98 13.36 -11.85
C LYS A 159 -0.32 12.50 -12.92
N ARG A 160 -0.97 12.37 -14.09
CA ARG A 160 -0.40 11.67 -15.24
C ARG A 160 0.87 12.36 -15.77
N ALA A 161 0.87 13.69 -15.83
CA ALA A 161 2.04 14.48 -16.22
C ALA A 161 3.19 14.30 -15.22
N GLN A 162 2.91 14.34 -13.91
CA GLN A 162 3.91 14.06 -12.88
C GLN A 162 4.49 12.64 -13.02
N ALA A 163 3.63 11.64 -13.24
CA ALA A 163 4.09 10.26 -13.40
C ALA A 163 4.94 10.06 -14.68
N ARG A 164 4.61 10.75 -15.77
CA ARG A 164 5.44 10.80 -16.98
C ARG A 164 6.82 11.37 -16.69
N GLU A 165 6.86 12.47 -15.93
CA GLU A 165 8.12 13.13 -15.58
C GLU A 165 8.98 12.23 -14.69
N THR A 166 8.41 11.59 -13.66
CA THR A 166 9.13 10.62 -12.83
C THR A 166 9.67 9.46 -13.65
N ALA A 167 8.90 8.92 -14.60
CA ALA A 167 9.39 7.88 -15.49
C ALA A 167 10.55 8.36 -16.37
N ARG A 168 10.46 9.58 -16.91
CA ARG A 168 11.51 10.21 -17.72
C ARG A 168 12.80 10.39 -16.91
N GLU A 169 12.71 10.96 -15.70
CA GLU A 169 13.86 11.16 -14.81
C GLU A 169 14.55 9.84 -14.45
N LEU A 170 13.76 8.80 -14.17
CA LEU A 170 14.29 7.46 -13.89
C LEU A 170 15.08 6.91 -15.09
N TYR A 171 14.49 6.98 -16.29
CA TYR A 171 15.12 6.51 -17.52
C TYR A 171 16.41 7.29 -17.84
N GLU A 172 16.38 8.62 -17.76
CA GLU A 172 17.54 9.46 -18.05
C GLU A 172 18.64 9.33 -17.00
N GLY A 173 18.29 9.12 -15.73
CA GLY A 173 19.26 8.93 -14.66
C GLY A 173 19.98 7.60 -14.71
N MET A 174 19.35 6.56 -15.26
CA MET A 174 19.88 5.18 -15.29
C MET A 174 19.45 4.43 -16.57
N PRO A 175 19.87 4.86 -17.77
CA PRO A 175 19.35 4.31 -19.03
C PRO A 175 19.62 2.81 -19.20
N GLU A 176 20.83 2.35 -18.84
CA GLU A 176 21.24 0.93 -18.90
C GLU A 176 20.36 0.02 -18.03
N LEU A 177 19.61 0.58 -17.07
CA LEU A 177 18.70 -0.19 -16.22
C LEU A 177 17.41 -0.58 -16.95
N TYR A 178 17.03 0.10 -18.03
CA TYR A 178 15.73 -0.07 -18.68
C TYR A 178 15.80 -0.53 -20.14
N GLU A 179 17.01 -0.72 -20.67
CA GLU A 179 17.30 -1.41 -21.94
C GLU A 179 17.17 -2.94 -21.80
#